data_AF-A0A7V2WVJ6-F1
#
_entry.id   AF-A0A7V2WVJ6-F1
#
_cell.length_a   1.000
_cell.length_b   1.000
_cell.length_c   1.000
_cell.angle_alpha   90.00
_cell.angle_beta   90.00
_cell.angle_gamma   90.00
#
_symmetry.space_group_name_H-M   'P 1'
#
loop_
_entity.id
_entity.type
_entity.pdbx_description
1 polymer ?
#
loop_
_entity_poly.entity_id
_entity_poly.type
_entity_poly.pdbx_seq_one_letter_code
_entity_poly.pdbx_strand_id
1 'polypeptide(L)'
;MNFFTPISKRIILLTAMSIFTSPAIADNSSPAAKSDEASAYSIARGGRLYDKWFKENKAGTPSIPNPAYPEKSNYKGKKGADWRCKECHGWDYKGKNGTYSAGKHFTGVVGIQNAVKLSTNEISKILRNKTHGYTDSVLSNNDVLDLANFVKYGQIDISGQVDTKSK
;
A
#
# COMPACT_ATOMS: atom_id res chain seq x y z
N MET A 1 17.34 54.51 57.56
CA MET A 1 16.57 54.75 56.32
C MET A 1 15.52 53.64 56.24
N ASN A 2 14.26 54.01 56.45
CA ASN A 2 13.08 53.14 56.32
C ASN A 2 12.92 52.69 54.87
N PHE A 3 12.42 51.47 54.62
CA PHE A 3 11.33 51.20 53.65
C PHE A 3 10.85 49.74 53.79
N PHE A 4 9.61 49.59 54.27
CA PHE A 4 8.51 48.68 53.82
C PHE A 4 8.87 47.27 53.30
N THR A 5 8.23 46.17 53.76
CA THR A 5 6.82 45.82 53.44
C THR A 5 6.30 44.61 54.27
N PRO A 6 4.97 44.31 54.26
CA PRO A 6 4.25 43.68 55.36
C PRO A 6 3.77 42.21 55.17
N ILE A 7 3.56 41.57 56.32
CA ILE A 7 2.46 40.69 56.78
C ILE A 7 1.63 39.96 55.71
N SER A 8 1.78 38.63 55.68
CA SER A 8 0.96 37.68 54.92
C SER A 8 -0.42 37.51 55.56
N LYS A 9 -1.49 37.81 54.81
CA LYS A 9 -2.85 37.40 55.14
C LYS A 9 -3.19 36.11 54.42
N ARG A 10 -3.53 35.09 55.23
CA ARG A 10 -4.06 33.79 54.81
C ARG A 10 -5.37 33.97 54.04
N ILE A 11 -5.45 33.39 52.85
CA ILE A 11 -6.71 33.19 52.12
C ILE A 11 -7.02 31.70 52.20
N ILE A 12 -8.06 31.39 52.97
CA ILE A 12 -8.72 30.08 52.99
C ILE A 12 -9.62 30.05 51.75
N LEU A 13 -9.27 29.26 50.75
CA LEU A 13 -10.14 29.02 49.61
C LEU A 13 -10.90 27.71 49.86
N LEU A 14 -12.19 27.83 50.20
CA LEU A 14 -13.14 26.72 50.17
C LEU A 14 -13.35 26.29 48.72
N THR A 15 -12.82 25.14 48.33
CA THR A 15 -13.19 24.51 47.05
C THR A 15 -14.53 23.82 47.21
N ALA A 16 -15.57 24.41 46.62
CA ALA A 16 -16.86 23.75 46.41
C ALA A 16 -16.66 22.54 45.49
N MET A 17 -16.92 21.35 46.02
CA MET A 17 -16.80 20.08 45.31
C MET A 17 -18.10 19.85 44.54
N SER A 18 -18.14 20.31 43.29
CA SER A 18 -19.27 20.08 42.40
C SER A 18 -19.32 18.61 41.99
N ILE A 19 -20.37 17.92 42.45
CA ILE A 19 -20.69 16.55 42.09
C ILE A 19 -21.23 16.58 40.66
N PHE A 20 -20.38 16.34 39.67
CA PHE A 20 -20.83 16.06 38.30
C PHE A 20 -21.36 14.63 38.25
N THR A 21 -22.68 14.47 38.27
CA THR A 21 -23.33 13.22 37.89
C THR A 21 -23.20 13.06 36.38
N SER A 22 -22.17 12.37 35.91
CA SER A 22 -22.05 12.00 34.49
C SER A 22 -23.20 11.06 34.11
N PRO A 23 -23.94 11.32 33.02
CA PRO A 23 -24.77 10.29 32.43
C PRO A 23 -23.85 9.19 31.91
N ALA A 24 -24.18 7.93 32.20
CA ALA A 24 -23.51 6.79 31.61
C ALA A 24 -23.54 6.93 30.08
N ILE A 25 -22.38 7.15 29.47
CA ILE A 25 -22.20 6.97 28.04
C ILE A 25 -22.45 5.49 27.81
N ALA A 26 -23.58 5.16 27.19
CA ALA A 26 -23.83 3.83 26.69
C ALA A 26 -22.66 3.48 25.77
N ASP A 27 -21.87 2.48 26.17
CA ASP A 27 -20.80 1.92 25.36
C ASP A 27 -21.47 1.25 24.16
N ASN A 28 -21.62 2.04 23.10
CA ASN A 28 -22.10 1.58 21.80
C ASN A 28 -20.92 0.92 21.06
N SER A 29 -20.21 0.02 21.74
CA SER A 29 -19.31 -0.93 21.12
C SER A 29 -20.16 -1.86 20.25
N SER A 30 -20.52 -1.36 19.07
CA SER A 30 -21.07 -2.15 17.99
C SER A 30 -20.15 -3.35 17.80
N PRO A 31 -20.67 -4.59 17.77
CA PRO A 31 -19.83 -5.74 17.47
C PRO A 31 -19.19 -5.47 16.12
N ALA A 32 -17.86 -5.41 16.11
CA ALA A 32 -17.08 -5.18 14.90
C ALA A 32 -17.59 -6.12 13.81
N ALA A 33 -18.37 -5.57 12.89
CA ALA A 33 -18.72 -6.25 11.66
C ALA A 33 -17.38 -6.59 11.01
N LYS A 34 -17.13 -7.88 10.78
CA LYS A 34 -16.08 -8.30 9.86
C LYS A 34 -16.43 -7.68 8.50
N SER A 35 -15.86 -6.53 8.20
CA SER A 35 -15.90 -6.01 6.84
C SER A 35 -14.97 -6.88 6.01
N ASP A 36 -15.52 -7.64 5.09
CA ASP A 36 -14.78 -8.32 4.02
C ASP A 36 -14.13 -7.32 3.02
N GLU A 37 -14.23 -6.02 3.30
CA GLU A 37 -13.52 -4.95 2.60
C GLU A 37 -12.07 -4.84 3.08
N ALA A 38 -11.15 -4.76 2.12
CA ALA A 38 -9.73 -4.63 2.41
C ALA A 38 -9.46 -3.30 3.15
N SER A 39 -8.67 -3.35 4.22
CA SER A 39 -8.30 -2.12 4.92
C SER A 39 -7.50 -1.18 4.00
N ALA A 40 -7.68 0.13 4.16
CA ALA A 40 -6.89 1.12 3.44
C ALA A 40 -5.37 0.89 3.61
N TYR A 41 -4.95 0.40 4.78
CA TYR A 41 -3.57 0.01 5.04
C TYR A 41 -3.11 -1.12 4.10
N SER A 42 -3.91 -2.19 3.96
CA SER A 42 -3.59 -3.34 3.12
C SER A 42 -3.49 -2.94 1.64
N ILE A 43 -4.45 -2.14 1.16
CA ILE A 43 -4.44 -1.59 -0.21
C ILE A 43 -3.19 -0.72 -0.43
N ALA A 44 -2.89 0.20 0.49
CA ALA A 44 -1.75 1.10 0.37
C ALA A 44 -0.41 0.34 0.40
N ARG A 45 -0.29 -0.67 1.27
CA ARG A 45 0.90 -1.53 1.32
C ARG A 45 1.04 -2.36 0.05
N GLY A 46 -0.05 -2.91 -0.48
CA GLY A 46 -0.07 -3.61 -1.76
C GLY A 46 0.41 -2.76 -2.93
N GLY A 47 0.10 -1.46 -2.95
CA GLY A 47 0.64 -0.53 -3.95
C GLY A 47 2.15 -0.36 -3.86
N ARG A 48 2.70 -0.30 -2.64
CA ARG A 48 4.17 -0.26 -2.42
C ARG A 48 4.84 -1.57 -2.85
N LEU A 49 4.20 -2.71 -2.57
CA LEU A 49 4.64 -4.02 -3.06
C LEU A 49 4.64 -4.08 -4.60
N TYR A 50 3.59 -3.58 -5.24
CA TYR A 50 3.47 -3.51 -6.69
C TYR A 50 4.58 -2.67 -7.35
N ASP A 51 4.97 -1.55 -6.72
CA ASP A 51 6.08 -0.74 -7.20
C ASP A 51 7.43 -1.45 -7.04
N LYS A 52 7.73 -1.95 -5.84
CA LYS A 52 9.02 -2.54 -5.51
C LYS A 52 8.95 -3.38 -4.22
N TRP A 53 8.40 -4.58 -4.32
CA TRP A 53 8.18 -5.48 -3.17
C TRP A 53 9.41 -5.69 -2.28
N PHE A 54 10.60 -5.85 -2.86
CA PHE A 54 11.81 -6.08 -2.07
C PHE A 54 12.21 -4.85 -1.25
N LYS A 55 11.86 -3.64 -1.69
CA LYS A 55 12.06 -2.42 -0.89
C LYS A 55 11.05 -2.35 0.26
N GLU A 56 9.77 -2.62 -0.02
CA GLU A 56 8.71 -2.64 1.00
C GLU A 56 8.99 -3.67 2.10
N ASN A 57 9.44 -4.86 1.70
CA ASN A 57 9.79 -5.95 2.61
C ASN A 57 11.18 -5.81 3.25
N LYS A 58 11.93 -4.75 2.91
CA LYS A 58 13.34 -4.58 3.32
C LYS A 58 14.22 -5.80 2.99
N ALA A 59 13.88 -6.50 1.90
CA ALA A 59 14.62 -7.63 1.38
C ALA A 59 15.78 -7.17 0.48
N GLY A 60 16.73 -8.08 0.24
CA GLY A 60 17.75 -7.88 -0.77
C GLY A 60 17.15 -7.72 -2.18
N THR A 61 17.82 -6.97 -3.05
CA THR A 61 17.41 -6.88 -4.45
C THR A 61 17.61 -8.24 -5.11
N PRO A 62 16.62 -8.79 -5.85
CA PRO A 62 16.79 -10.04 -6.58
C PRO A 62 17.99 -9.98 -7.54
N SER A 63 18.86 -10.98 -7.47
CA SER A 63 20.08 -11.07 -8.29
C SER A 63 19.91 -11.95 -9.53
N ILE A 64 18.91 -12.84 -9.54
CA ILE A 64 18.60 -13.71 -10.67
C ILE A 64 17.53 -13.03 -11.55
N PRO A 65 17.65 -13.07 -12.88
CA PRO A 65 16.61 -12.52 -13.76
C PRO A 65 15.23 -13.16 -13.50
N ASN A 66 14.17 -12.37 -13.52
CA ASN A 66 12.81 -12.88 -13.35
C ASN A 66 12.45 -13.80 -14.54
N PRO A 67 12.14 -15.09 -14.33
CA PRO A 67 11.79 -16.01 -15.41
C PRO A 67 10.57 -15.57 -16.23
N ALA A 68 9.63 -14.87 -15.61
CA ALA A 68 8.41 -14.37 -16.25
C ALA A 68 8.64 -13.14 -17.15
N TYR A 69 9.76 -12.44 -16.95
CA TYR A 69 10.04 -11.20 -17.68
C TYR A 69 10.46 -11.52 -19.12
N PRO A 70 9.89 -10.85 -20.15
CA PRO A 70 10.21 -11.14 -21.54
C PRO A 70 11.71 -11.03 -21.84
N GLU A 71 12.28 -12.07 -22.46
CA GLU A 71 13.73 -12.18 -22.71
C GLU A 71 14.30 -11.04 -23.56
N LYS A 72 13.52 -10.51 -24.49
CA LYS A 72 13.94 -9.44 -25.42
C LYS A 72 13.68 -8.03 -24.88
N SER A 73 13.20 -7.87 -23.65
CA SER A 73 12.89 -6.57 -23.06
C SER A 73 14.06 -5.99 -22.28
N ASN A 74 14.14 -4.66 -22.24
CA ASN A 74 15.36 -3.95 -21.88
C ASN A 74 15.82 -4.12 -20.42
N TYR A 75 14.97 -4.55 -19.50
CA TYR A 75 15.28 -4.59 -18.07
C TYR A 75 15.47 -5.99 -17.48
N LYS A 76 15.51 -7.04 -18.31
CA LYS A 76 15.84 -8.40 -17.87
C LYS A 76 17.17 -8.41 -17.11
N GLY A 77 17.17 -8.90 -15.88
CA GLY A 77 18.33 -8.97 -14.99
C GLY A 77 18.87 -7.62 -14.49
N LYS A 78 18.23 -6.48 -14.77
CA LYS A 78 18.76 -5.16 -14.43
C LYS A 78 18.32 -4.71 -13.04
N LYS A 79 19.16 -4.96 -12.02
CA LYS A 79 18.99 -4.42 -10.66
C LYS A 79 17.58 -4.67 -10.07
N GLY A 80 17.01 -5.84 -10.35
CA GLY A 80 15.66 -6.23 -9.91
C GLY A 80 14.51 -5.47 -10.57
N ALA A 81 14.75 -4.69 -11.64
CA ALA A 81 13.69 -3.98 -12.35
C ALA A 81 12.66 -4.95 -12.95
N ASP A 82 13.13 -6.07 -13.50
CA ASP A 82 12.32 -7.17 -14.03
C ASP A 82 11.49 -7.93 -12.98
N TRP A 83 11.73 -7.69 -11.69
CA TRP A 83 10.94 -8.23 -10.58
C TRP A 83 9.84 -7.28 -10.07
N ARG A 84 9.74 -6.07 -10.62
CA ARG A 84 8.71 -5.10 -10.22
C ARG A 84 7.45 -5.37 -11.01
N CYS A 85 6.31 -5.54 -10.34
CA CYS A 85 5.03 -5.79 -11.01
C CYS A 85 4.72 -4.71 -12.05
N LYS A 86 5.01 -3.44 -11.71
CA LYS A 86 4.81 -2.31 -12.60
C LYS A 86 5.70 -2.32 -13.85
N GLU A 87 6.83 -3.02 -13.86
CA GLU A 87 7.70 -3.06 -15.03
C GLU A 87 7.05 -3.85 -16.18
N CYS A 88 6.30 -4.89 -15.84
CA CYS A 88 5.50 -5.65 -16.82
C CYS A 88 4.12 -5.02 -17.04
N HIS A 89 3.43 -4.66 -15.95
CA HIS A 89 2.02 -4.28 -16.00
C HIS A 89 1.77 -2.76 -16.06
N GLY A 90 2.82 -1.95 -16.10
CA GLY A 90 2.77 -0.49 -16.14
C GLY A 90 2.53 0.12 -14.76
N TRP A 91 3.18 1.24 -14.46
CA TRP A 91 2.86 2.02 -13.25
C TRP A 91 1.45 2.63 -13.29
N ASP A 92 0.86 2.69 -14.49
CA ASP A 92 -0.51 3.11 -14.76
C ASP A 92 -1.48 1.94 -14.90
N TYR A 93 -1.04 0.71 -14.60
CA TYR A 93 -1.84 -0.52 -14.64
C TYR A 93 -2.27 -0.97 -16.03
N LYS A 94 -1.82 -0.29 -17.09
CA LYS A 94 -2.27 -0.54 -18.47
C LYS A 94 -1.29 -1.36 -19.31
N GLY A 95 -0.09 -1.64 -18.79
CA GLY A 95 0.96 -2.39 -19.47
C GLY A 95 1.22 -1.90 -20.89
N LYS A 96 1.19 -2.82 -21.85
CA LYS A 96 1.36 -2.56 -23.29
C LYS A 96 0.36 -1.57 -23.89
N ASN A 97 -0.77 -1.31 -23.22
CA ASN A 97 -1.84 -0.43 -23.70
C ASN A 97 -1.81 0.97 -23.04
N GLY A 98 -0.81 1.29 -22.21
CA GLY A 98 -0.69 2.62 -21.62
C GLY A 98 0.68 3.22 -21.74
N THR A 99 1.21 3.73 -20.64
CA THR A 99 2.46 4.51 -20.63
C THR A 99 3.64 3.66 -21.09
N TYR A 100 3.61 2.36 -20.88
CA TYR A 100 4.64 1.42 -21.34
C TYR A 100 4.29 0.77 -22.69
N SER A 101 3.48 1.41 -23.54
CA SER A 101 3.15 0.93 -24.89
C SER A 101 4.30 0.99 -25.89
N ALA A 102 5.35 1.76 -25.59
CA ALA A 102 6.55 1.86 -26.41
C ALA A 102 7.78 2.27 -25.55
N GLY A 103 8.95 2.32 -26.19
CA GLY A 103 10.20 2.77 -25.57
C GLY A 103 10.82 1.74 -24.63
N LYS A 104 11.74 2.20 -23.78
CA LYS A 104 12.60 1.30 -22.98
C LYS A 104 11.85 0.37 -22.01
N HIS A 105 10.66 0.77 -21.57
CA HIS A 105 9.83 -0.01 -20.65
C HIS A 105 8.83 -0.95 -21.34
N PHE A 106 8.80 -1.00 -22.68
CA PHE A 106 7.88 -1.87 -23.39
C PHE A 106 8.24 -3.35 -23.20
N THR A 107 7.26 -4.11 -22.71
CA THR A 107 7.36 -5.56 -22.50
C THR A 107 6.37 -6.36 -23.36
N GLY A 108 5.36 -5.70 -23.92
CA GLY A 108 4.24 -6.39 -24.59
C GLY A 108 3.27 -7.10 -23.62
N VAL A 109 3.47 -6.99 -22.31
CA VAL A 109 2.59 -7.59 -21.29
C VAL A 109 1.36 -6.72 -21.06
N VAL A 110 0.20 -7.35 -20.87
CA VAL A 110 -1.07 -6.64 -20.62
C VAL A 110 -1.09 -5.99 -19.24
N GLY A 111 -1.91 -4.94 -19.10
CA GLY A 111 -2.23 -4.34 -17.80
C GLY A 111 -3.05 -5.24 -16.88
N ILE A 112 -3.31 -4.77 -15.67
CA ILE A 112 -4.08 -5.47 -14.64
C ILE A 112 -5.54 -4.97 -14.53
N GLN A 113 -6.01 -4.09 -15.42
CA GLN A 113 -7.31 -3.43 -15.26
C GLN A 113 -8.49 -4.41 -15.18
N ASN A 114 -8.40 -5.54 -15.87
CA ASN A 114 -9.45 -6.56 -15.81
C ASN A 114 -9.41 -7.41 -14.54
N ALA A 115 -8.30 -7.42 -13.80
CA ALA A 115 -8.15 -8.21 -12.59
C ALA A 115 -9.03 -7.71 -11.43
N VAL A 116 -9.55 -6.48 -11.47
CA VAL A 116 -10.51 -5.95 -10.47
C VAL A 116 -11.79 -6.79 -10.36
N LYS A 117 -12.12 -7.52 -11.44
CA LYS A 117 -13.29 -8.41 -11.53
C LYS A 117 -13.09 -9.75 -10.81
N LEU A 118 -11.84 -10.11 -10.50
CA LEU A 118 -11.51 -11.35 -9.79
C LEU A 118 -11.66 -11.17 -8.28
N SER A 119 -11.82 -12.28 -7.56
CA SER A 119 -11.64 -12.31 -6.11
C SER A 119 -10.17 -12.18 -5.72
N THR A 120 -9.90 -11.74 -4.49
CA THR A 120 -8.53 -11.64 -3.95
C THR A 120 -7.86 -13.01 -3.88
N ASN A 121 -8.62 -14.09 -3.66
CA ASN A 121 -8.12 -15.46 -3.70
C ASN A 121 -7.68 -15.88 -5.12
N GLU A 122 -8.47 -15.56 -6.15
CA GLU A 122 -8.09 -15.83 -7.54
C GLU A 122 -6.83 -15.07 -7.93
N ILE A 123 -6.72 -13.79 -7.55
CA ILE A 123 -5.51 -12.99 -7.78
C ILE A 123 -4.31 -13.59 -7.04
N SER A 124 -4.49 -14.00 -5.79
CA SER A 124 -3.45 -14.66 -5.00
C SER A 124 -2.94 -15.93 -5.69
N LYS A 125 -3.85 -16.77 -6.20
CA LYS A 125 -3.49 -17.97 -6.98
C LYS A 125 -2.71 -17.62 -8.25
N ILE A 126 -3.06 -16.53 -8.94
CA ILE A 126 -2.32 -16.05 -10.12
C ILE A 126 -0.90 -15.62 -9.73
N LEU A 127 -0.73 -14.91 -8.62
CA LEU A 127 0.59 -14.50 -8.12
C LEU A 127 1.47 -15.69 -7.73
N ARG A 128 0.86 -16.77 -7.20
CA ARG A 128 1.56 -18.00 -6.81
C ARG A 128 1.80 -18.98 -7.97
N ASN A 129 1.15 -18.80 -9.11
CA ASN A 129 1.21 -19.78 -10.20
C ASN A 129 2.62 -19.86 -10.83
N LYS A 130 2.80 -20.84 -11.72
CA LYS A 130 4.08 -21.11 -12.40
C LYS A 130 4.59 -19.93 -13.23
N THR A 131 3.70 -19.05 -13.68
CA THR A 131 4.06 -17.88 -14.49
C THR A 131 4.70 -16.81 -13.65
N HIS A 132 4.09 -16.42 -12.52
CA HIS A 132 4.67 -15.38 -11.65
C HIS A 132 5.71 -15.93 -10.68
N GLY A 133 5.48 -17.12 -10.14
CA GLY A 133 6.45 -17.84 -9.31
C GLY A 133 6.76 -17.16 -7.97
N TYR A 134 5.91 -16.27 -7.46
CA TYR A 134 6.10 -15.70 -6.12
C TYR A 134 5.76 -16.78 -5.10
N THR A 135 6.73 -17.59 -4.68
CA THR A 135 6.57 -18.59 -3.61
C THR A 135 6.57 -17.93 -2.23
N ASP A 136 6.27 -18.70 -1.18
CA ASP A 136 6.30 -18.21 0.21
C ASP A 136 7.67 -17.71 0.66
N SER A 137 8.75 -18.18 0.01
CA SER A 137 10.12 -17.69 0.21
C SER A 137 10.39 -16.31 -0.41
N VAL A 138 9.55 -15.85 -1.34
CA VAL A 138 9.70 -14.54 -2.00
C VAL A 138 8.72 -13.52 -1.41
N LEU A 139 7.45 -13.90 -1.30
CA LEU A 139 6.39 -13.09 -0.73
C LEU A 139 5.63 -13.90 0.32
N SER A 140 5.45 -13.34 1.51
CA SER A 140 4.60 -13.97 2.54
C SER A 140 3.14 -14.01 2.10
N ASN A 141 2.31 -14.80 2.78
CA ASN A 141 0.87 -14.82 2.50
C ASN A 141 0.21 -13.46 2.72
N ASN A 142 0.69 -12.67 3.69
CA ASN A 142 0.22 -11.31 3.92
C ASN A 142 0.63 -10.37 2.77
N ASP A 143 1.84 -10.53 2.22
CA ASP A 143 2.27 -9.73 1.06
C ASP A 143 1.41 -10.02 -0.17
N VAL A 144 1.11 -11.30 -0.41
CA VAL A 144 0.24 -11.71 -1.51
C VAL A 144 -1.18 -11.21 -1.32
N LEU A 145 -1.71 -11.25 -0.09
CA LEU A 145 -3.03 -10.70 0.21
C LEU A 145 -3.07 -9.18 0.00
N ASP A 146 -2.06 -8.45 0.49
CA ASP A 146 -1.96 -6.99 0.29
C ASP A 146 -1.87 -6.63 -1.19
N LEU A 147 -1.05 -7.36 -1.97
CA LEU A 147 -0.99 -7.22 -3.43
C LEU A 147 -2.35 -7.52 -4.08
N ALA A 148 -3.03 -8.59 -3.68
CA ALA A 148 -4.33 -8.94 -4.22
C ALA A 148 -5.39 -7.87 -3.92
N ASN A 149 -5.37 -7.31 -2.70
CA ASN A 149 -6.22 -6.21 -2.30
C ASN A 149 -5.93 -4.95 -3.13
N PHE A 150 -4.65 -4.63 -3.35
CA PHE A 150 -4.28 -3.51 -4.23
C PHE A 150 -4.72 -3.73 -5.68
N VAL A 151 -4.48 -4.91 -6.26
CA VAL A 151 -4.91 -5.21 -7.63
C VAL A 151 -6.43 -5.12 -7.74
N LYS A 152 -7.18 -5.56 -6.72
CA LYS A 152 -8.65 -5.51 -6.78
C LYS A 152 -9.22 -4.11 -6.54
N TYR A 153 -8.73 -3.40 -5.52
CA TYR A 153 -9.37 -2.19 -4.97
C TYR A 153 -8.53 -0.92 -5.12
N GLY A 154 -7.23 -1.03 -5.39
CA GLY A 154 -6.27 0.08 -5.38
C GLY A 154 -5.92 0.66 -6.75
N GLN A 155 -6.48 0.13 -7.84
CA GLN A 155 -6.27 0.67 -9.18
C GLN A 155 -7.06 1.97 -9.35
N ILE A 156 -6.34 3.10 -9.41
CA ILE A 156 -6.90 4.42 -9.66
C ILE A 156 -6.65 4.85 -11.12
N ASP A 157 -7.62 5.49 -11.76
CA ASP A 157 -7.36 6.11 -13.07
C ASP A 157 -6.59 7.41 -12.87
N ILE A 158 -5.31 7.35 -13.25
CA ILE A 158 -4.39 8.48 -13.21
C ILE A 158 -4.30 9.21 -14.55
N SER A 159 -5.20 8.89 -15.49
CA SER A 159 -5.31 9.63 -16.75
C SER A 159 -5.57 11.12 -16.46
N GLY A 160 -4.82 12.00 -17.12
CA GLY A 160 -4.91 13.46 -16.91
C GLY A 160 -4.18 14.00 -15.68
N GLN A 161 -3.64 13.16 -14.79
CA GLN A 161 -2.85 13.61 -13.62
C GLN A 161 -1.34 13.59 -13.87
N VAL A 162 -0.90 13.03 -15.00
CA VAL A 162 0.52 12.90 -15.37
C VAL A 162 0.73 13.35 -16.80
N ASP A 163 1.73 14.23 -17.01
CA ASP A 163 2.20 14.56 -18.35
C ASP A 163 2.91 13.34 -18.95
N THR A 164 2.25 12.71 -19.94
CA THR A 164 2.77 11.53 -20.62
C THR A 164 3.72 11.87 -21.77
N LYS A 165 3.91 13.16 -22.07
CA LYS A 165 4.70 13.66 -23.21
C LYS A 165 6.18 13.92 -22.87
N SER A 166 6.58 13.93 -21.60
CA SER A 166 7.97 14.16 -21.18
C SER A 166 8.81 12.86 -21.13
N LYS A 167 8.68 11.97 -22.09
CA LYS A 167 9.38 10.66 -22.11
C LYS A 167 10.73 10.71 -22.80
#